data_AF-A0A511HEZ5-F1
#
_entry.id   AF-A0A511HEZ5-F1
#
_cell.length_a   1.000
_cell.length_b   1.000
_cell.length_c   1.000
_cell.angle_alpha   90.00
_cell.angle_beta   90.00
_cell.angle_gamma   90.00
#
_symmetry.space_group_name_H-M   'P 1'
#
loop_
_entity.id
_entity.type
_entity.pdbx_description
1 polymer ?
#
loop_
_entity_poly.entity_id
_entity_poly.type
_entity_poly.pdbx_seq_one_letter_code
_entity_poly.pdbx_strand_id
1 'polypeptide(L)'
;MTTGFETYRMKDPALLAGVREALLQSYFADYDQGFLKTPAGQSDIADHVDGRYNRCVDHVLPWLARYAQLGKADIVELGCGTGSSTAAFAQVARHVTGYDIHAPSVRAAESRMKALGLRNVAMSVVEPAQLLETLKKETPDGADIFVLYAVLEHQTPAERLETLRTGWDLLRPGGLLVVVDTPNRLVYFDAHTSLMPFFHFLPPELGWPYASRSPRENFRESMAQVSAEDAPMLLTRWGLGVSHHELELTLGDIDPLLVGTGFEPEVLDMFPVTLDEELLRLYVEKSSARVPLAFTRNTLNFVLRKGDNADLIARRPSPPPVRHLVNETSHPGQAQRLHELEQRVSADERKLQEQAQRIRELEEHIATPPLRHQLADQLNGALKQTALHRQARKLVEWSVGRVKRGSR
;
A
#
# COMPACT_ATOMS: atom_id res chain seq x y z
N MET A 1 20.79 8.17 -12.91
CA MET A 1 20.94 8.64 -14.31
C MET A 1 20.83 10.15 -14.27
N THR A 2 21.63 10.89 -15.05
CA THR A 2 21.46 12.34 -15.16
C THR A 2 20.14 12.63 -15.89
N THR A 3 19.22 13.33 -15.23
CA THR A 3 17.89 13.63 -15.74
C THR A 3 17.83 14.94 -16.54
N GLY A 4 18.85 15.79 -16.41
CA GLY A 4 18.92 17.10 -17.04
C GLY A 4 18.22 18.21 -16.25
N PHE A 5 17.61 17.87 -15.12
CA PHE A 5 16.92 18.83 -14.23
C PHE A 5 17.77 19.22 -13.01
N GLU A 6 18.95 18.60 -12.81
CA GLU A 6 19.78 18.79 -11.62
C GLU A 6 20.25 20.23 -11.43
N THR A 7 20.32 21.01 -12.51
CA THR A 7 20.67 22.43 -12.49
C THR A 7 19.63 23.29 -11.78
N TYR A 8 18.38 22.82 -11.68
CA TYR A 8 17.30 23.53 -11.01
C TYR A 8 17.23 23.24 -9.51
N ARG A 9 18.05 22.32 -9.00
CA ARG A 9 18.05 21.99 -7.56
C ARG A 9 18.46 23.20 -6.73
N MET A 10 17.72 23.40 -5.66
CA MET A 10 17.97 24.44 -4.67
C MET A 10 19.12 24.00 -3.76
N LYS A 11 20.33 24.52 -4.02
CA LYS A 11 21.55 24.22 -3.27
C LYS A 11 22.34 25.44 -2.81
N ASP A 12 22.06 26.61 -3.39
CA ASP A 12 22.74 27.86 -3.04
C ASP A 12 22.34 28.28 -1.61
N PRO A 13 23.29 28.37 -0.65
CA PRO A 13 23.01 28.77 0.72
C PRO A 13 22.30 30.13 0.85
N ALA A 14 22.61 31.09 -0.02
CA ALA A 14 21.99 32.41 0.04
C ALA A 14 20.50 32.35 -0.33
N LEU A 15 20.18 31.59 -1.38
CA LEU A 15 18.82 31.39 -1.84
C LEU A 15 18.02 30.54 -0.85
N LEU A 16 18.62 29.49 -0.28
CA LEU A 16 18.02 28.69 0.81
C LEU A 16 17.69 29.57 2.03
N ALA A 17 18.61 30.46 2.42
CA ALA A 17 18.38 31.39 3.53
C ALA A 17 17.24 32.37 3.24
N GLY A 18 17.17 32.92 2.02
CA GLY A 18 16.09 33.82 1.62
C GLY A 18 14.71 33.16 1.61
N VAL A 19 14.61 31.92 1.10
CA VAL A 19 13.35 31.15 1.14
C VAL A 19 12.98 30.81 2.59
N ARG A 20 13.95 30.41 3.41
CA ARG A 20 13.72 30.13 4.84
C ARG A 20 13.18 31.34 5.59
N GLU A 21 13.80 32.50 5.40
CA GLU A 21 13.33 33.75 6.00
C GLU A 21 11.90 34.08 5.58
N ALA A 22 11.61 33.99 4.28
CA ALA A 22 10.27 34.22 3.74
C ALA A 22 9.21 33.32 4.39
N LEU A 23 9.51 32.02 4.57
CA LEU A 23 8.60 31.06 5.20
C LEU A 23 8.43 31.31 6.70
N LEU A 24 9.50 31.67 7.42
CA LEU A 24 9.44 32.01 8.84
C LEU A 24 8.62 33.28 9.12
N GLN A 25 8.63 34.24 8.20
CA GLN A 25 7.83 35.47 8.29
C GLN A 25 6.39 35.32 7.81
N SER A 26 6.04 34.17 7.21
CA SER A 26 4.71 33.91 6.65
C SER A 26 4.08 32.64 7.22
N TYR A 27 4.32 31.49 6.62
CA TYR A 27 3.69 30.22 6.97
C TYR A 27 3.95 29.79 8.42
N PHE A 28 5.19 29.95 8.90
CA PHE A 28 5.58 29.57 10.25
C PHE A 28 5.48 30.72 11.26
N ALA A 29 4.98 31.90 10.87
CA ALA A 29 4.95 33.07 11.74
C ALA A 29 4.11 32.82 13.01
N ASP A 30 2.98 32.13 12.84
CA ASP A 30 2.02 31.86 13.92
C ASP A 30 2.21 30.48 14.56
N TYR A 31 3.28 29.75 14.18
CA TYR A 31 3.58 28.44 14.77
C TYR A 31 4.16 28.59 16.18
N ASP A 32 3.98 27.55 17.00
CA ASP A 32 4.57 27.49 18.34
C ASP A 32 6.11 27.57 18.25
N GLN A 33 6.68 28.58 18.89
CA GLN A 33 8.11 28.86 18.84
C GLN A 33 8.95 27.83 19.59
N GLY A 34 8.34 27.06 20.51
CA GLY A 34 8.95 25.90 21.13
C GLY A 34 9.11 24.75 20.13
N PHE A 35 8.02 24.39 19.44
CA PHE A 35 7.97 23.38 18.40
C PHE A 35 8.98 23.65 17.29
N LEU A 36 9.04 24.89 16.78
CA LEU A 36 9.98 25.24 15.70
C LEU A 36 11.45 24.99 16.09
N LYS A 37 11.79 24.98 17.38
CA LYS A 37 13.16 24.69 17.87
C LYS A 37 13.45 23.20 18.03
N THR A 38 12.42 22.35 18.00
CA THR A 38 12.60 20.89 18.09
C THR A 38 13.19 20.32 16.80
N PRO A 39 13.77 19.10 16.84
CA PRO A 39 14.20 18.41 15.62
C PRO A 39 13.07 18.22 14.59
N ALA A 40 11.84 17.95 15.06
CA ALA A 40 10.68 17.80 14.19
C ALA A 40 10.32 19.11 13.48
N GLY A 41 10.26 20.22 14.22
CA GLY A 41 10.02 21.54 13.64
C GLY A 41 11.12 21.99 12.67
N GLN A 42 12.39 21.73 13.00
CA GLN A 42 13.50 22.02 12.09
C GLN A 42 13.46 21.18 10.82
N SER A 43 13.07 19.90 10.93
CA SER A 43 12.86 19.03 9.77
C SER A 43 11.70 19.52 8.90
N ASP A 44 10.59 19.96 9.50
CA ASP A 44 9.44 20.48 8.76
C ASP A 44 9.79 21.78 8.01
N ILE A 45 10.53 22.68 8.65
CA ILE A 45 11.05 23.88 7.98
C ILE A 45 11.96 23.48 6.82
N ALA A 46 12.92 22.57 7.01
CA ALA A 46 13.83 22.14 5.94
C ALA A 46 13.07 21.52 4.76
N ASP A 47 12.10 20.65 5.04
CA ASP A 47 11.27 20.03 4.01
C ASP A 47 10.47 21.06 3.21
N HIS A 48 9.95 22.09 3.87
CA HIS A 48 9.32 23.22 3.19
C HIS A 48 10.34 24.07 2.40
N VAL A 49 11.50 24.38 2.96
CA VAL A 49 12.51 25.24 2.31
C VAL A 49 12.98 24.65 0.98
N ASP A 50 13.46 23.41 0.99
CA ASP A 50 14.05 22.79 -0.19
C ASP A 50 13.72 21.32 -0.38
N GLY A 51 13.39 20.56 0.66
CA GLY A 51 13.13 19.12 0.55
C GLY A 51 12.07 18.76 -0.49
N ARG A 52 10.87 19.34 -0.38
CA ARG A 52 9.76 19.12 -1.33
C ARG A 52 10.05 19.67 -2.72
N TYR A 53 10.68 20.84 -2.79
CA TYR A 53 11.09 21.45 -4.06
C TYR A 53 12.08 20.54 -4.80
N ASN A 54 13.14 20.10 -4.12
CA ASN A 54 14.19 19.28 -4.70
C ASN A 54 13.67 17.88 -5.05
N ARG A 55 12.75 17.32 -4.27
CA ARG A 55 12.06 16.07 -4.63
C ARG A 55 11.27 16.22 -5.93
N CYS A 56 10.55 17.33 -6.09
CA CYS A 56 9.85 17.63 -7.35
C CYS A 56 10.84 17.72 -8.53
N VAL A 57 11.95 18.46 -8.36
CA VAL A 57 13.01 18.58 -9.39
C VAL A 57 13.63 17.22 -9.74
N ASP A 58 13.96 16.42 -8.73
CA ASP A 58 14.71 15.17 -8.89
C ASP A 58 13.84 14.05 -9.51
N HIS A 59 12.53 14.02 -9.22
CA HIS A 59 11.66 12.90 -9.58
C HIS A 59 10.45 13.28 -10.43
N VAL A 60 9.74 14.36 -10.10
CA VAL A 60 8.46 14.69 -10.75
C VAL A 60 8.67 15.38 -12.09
N LEU A 61 9.56 16.37 -12.18
CA LEU A 61 9.87 17.04 -13.45
C LEU A 61 10.36 16.06 -14.54
N PRO A 62 11.36 15.19 -14.30
CA PRO A 62 11.78 14.22 -15.32
C PRO A 62 10.70 13.19 -15.64
N TRP A 63 9.89 12.78 -14.67
CA TRP A 63 8.76 11.90 -14.92
C TRP A 63 7.71 12.53 -15.85
N LEU A 64 7.33 13.79 -15.63
CA LEU A 64 6.36 14.48 -16.49
C LEU A 64 6.92 14.82 -17.86
N ALA A 65 8.23 15.05 -17.98
CA ALA A 65 8.90 15.28 -19.26
C ALA A 65 8.78 14.08 -20.22
N ARG A 66 8.41 12.89 -19.72
CA ARG A 66 8.10 11.70 -20.56
C ARG A 66 6.82 11.87 -21.37
N TYR A 67 5.90 12.74 -20.92
CA TYR A 67 4.55 12.85 -21.46
C TYR A 67 4.26 14.23 -22.09
N ALA A 68 5.01 15.27 -21.71
CA ALA A 68 4.80 16.63 -22.20
C ALA A 68 6.10 17.43 -22.36
N GLN A 69 6.05 18.44 -23.25
CA GLN A 69 7.11 19.44 -23.38
C GLN A 69 6.90 20.55 -22.33
N LEU A 70 7.49 20.39 -21.14
CA LEU A 70 7.26 21.29 -20.01
C LEU A 70 7.51 22.77 -20.36
N GLY A 71 8.56 23.08 -21.13
CA GLY A 71 8.90 24.45 -21.59
C GLY A 71 7.82 25.21 -22.37
N LYS A 72 6.75 24.53 -22.80
CA LYS A 72 5.62 25.13 -23.52
C LYS A 72 4.30 25.02 -22.76
N ALA A 73 4.30 24.34 -21.61
CA ALA A 73 3.11 24.01 -20.87
C ALA A 73 2.64 25.17 -20.00
N ASP A 74 1.33 25.43 -20.03
CA ASP A 74 0.62 26.11 -18.96
C ASP A 74 0.19 25.07 -17.93
N ILE A 75 0.69 25.20 -16.71
CA ILE A 75 0.44 24.27 -15.61
C ILE A 75 -0.51 24.93 -14.60
N VAL A 76 -1.55 24.22 -14.21
CA VAL A 76 -2.40 24.57 -13.07
C VAL A 76 -2.15 23.57 -11.95
N GLU A 77 -1.81 24.07 -10.76
CA GLU A 77 -1.65 23.25 -9.57
C GLU A 77 -2.76 23.59 -8.56
N LEU A 78 -3.50 22.56 -8.13
CA LEU A 78 -4.53 22.69 -7.10
C LEU A 78 -4.00 22.13 -5.78
N GLY A 79 -4.13 22.92 -4.71
CA GLY A 79 -3.49 22.63 -3.42
C GLY A 79 -2.00 22.97 -3.43
N CYS A 80 -1.62 24.15 -3.93
CA CYS A 80 -0.21 24.51 -4.09
C CYS A 80 0.54 24.68 -2.74
N GLY A 81 -0.18 24.78 -1.62
CA GLY A 81 0.39 24.98 -0.29
C GLY A 81 1.32 26.17 -0.24
N THR A 82 2.52 25.99 0.33
CA THR A 82 3.55 27.03 0.37
C THR A 82 4.26 27.23 -0.99
N GLY A 83 3.90 26.49 -2.04
CA GLY A 83 4.39 26.64 -3.41
C GLY A 83 5.70 25.89 -3.71
N SER A 84 5.97 24.74 -3.06
CA SER A 84 7.30 24.09 -3.17
C SER A 84 7.45 23.43 -4.54
N SER A 85 6.46 22.62 -4.91
CA SER A 85 6.30 22.03 -6.24
C SER A 85 6.02 23.10 -7.30
N THR A 86 5.17 24.09 -7.00
CA THR A 86 4.86 25.22 -7.91
C THR A 86 6.12 25.93 -8.37
N ALA A 87 7.03 26.24 -7.43
CA ALA A 87 8.31 26.88 -7.74
C ALA A 87 9.19 26.00 -8.63
N ALA A 88 9.21 24.68 -8.40
CA ALA A 88 9.95 23.73 -9.23
C ALA A 88 9.37 23.66 -10.65
N PHE A 89 8.05 23.62 -10.81
CA PHE A 89 7.40 23.69 -12.12
C PHE A 89 7.70 25.00 -12.84
N ALA A 90 7.69 26.13 -12.13
CA ALA A 90 7.96 27.45 -12.72
C ALA A 90 9.37 27.60 -13.29
N GLN A 91 10.34 26.77 -12.86
CA GLN A 91 11.67 26.73 -13.46
C GLN A 91 11.68 26.27 -14.92
N VAL A 92 10.70 25.44 -15.30
CA VAL A 92 10.70 24.71 -16.58
C VAL A 92 9.45 24.94 -17.40
N ALA A 93 8.36 25.46 -16.82
CA ALA A 93 7.10 25.69 -17.49
C ALA A 93 7.01 27.05 -18.19
N ARG A 94 6.11 27.19 -19.16
CA ARG A 94 5.79 28.50 -19.74
C ARG A 94 5.11 29.40 -18.71
N HIS A 95 4.08 28.87 -18.06
CA HIS A 95 3.34 29.56 -17.01
C HIS A 95 2.84 28.55 -15.97
N VAL A 96 2.79 28.95 -14.69
CA VAL A 96 2.21 28.15 -13.62
C VAL A 96 1.19 28.98 -12.86
N THR A 97 -0.01 28.45 -12.63
CA THR A 97 -0.97 29.03 -11.69
C THR A 97 -1.19 28.07 -10.54
N GLY A 98 -0.90 28.51 -9.32
CA GLY A 98 -1.13 27.74 -8.09
C GLY A 98 -2.36 28.25 -7.33
N TYR A 99 -3.25 27.33 -6.97
CA TYR A 99 -4.42 27.62 -6.15
C TYR A 99 -4.37 26.87 -4.82
N ASP A 100 -4.77 27.52 -3.73
CA ASP A 100 -4.95 26.86 -2.42
C ASP A 100 -6.10 27.50 -1.65
N ILE A 101 -6.72 26.76 -0.74
CA ILE A 101 -7.77 27.27 0.16
C ILE A 101 -7.17 28.12 1.29
N HIS A 102 -5.91 27.85 1.67
CA HIS A 102 -5.29 28.40 2.86
C HIS A 102 -4.51 29.69 2.53
N ALA A 103 -5.14 30.84 2.78
CA ALA A 103 -4.55 32.15 2.49
C ALA A 103 -3.13 32.39 3.06
N PRO A 104 -2.78 31.95 4.29
CA PRO A 104 -1.40 32.04 4.76
C PRO A 104 -0.39 31.24 3.92
N SER A 105 -0.78 30.06 3.42
CA SER A 105 0.05 29.23 2.53
C SER A 105 0.30 29.96 1.20
N VAL A 106 -0.75 30.55 0.61
CA VAL A 106 -0.64 31.33 -0.63
C VAL A 106 0.30 32.53 -0.46
N ARG A 107 0.18 33.29 0.63
CA ARG A 107 1.12 34.41 0.92
C ARG A 107 2.57 33.94 1.07
N ALA A 108 2.77 32.78 1.68
CA ALA A 108 4.08 32.16 1.80
C ALA A 108 4.64 31.74 0.43
N ALA A 109 3.79 31.19 -0.43
CA ALA A 109 4.13 30.85 -1.80
C ALA A 109 4.53 32.07 -2.62
N GLU A 110 3.76 33.17 -2.57
CA GLU A 110 4.12 34.42 -3.24
C GLU A 110 5.47 34.96 -2.77
N SER A 111 5.72 34.90 -1.45
CA SER A 111 6.99 35.31 -0.86
C SER A 111 8.16 34.43 -1.33
N ARG A 112 7.94 33.12 -1.45
CA ARG A 112 8.91 32.18 -2.05
C ARG A 112 9.17 32.52 -3.52
N MET A 113 8.13 32.71 -4.35
CA MET A 113 8.33 33.03 -5.78
C MET A 113 9.16 34.31 -5.94
N LYS A 114 8.89 35.32 -5.11
CA LYS A 114 9.67 36.57 -5.08
C LYS A 114 11.12 36.32 -4.67
N ALA A 115 11.37 35.53 -3.63
CA ALA A 115 12.72 35.20 -3.18
C ALA A 115 13.52 34.44 -4.24
N LEU A 116 12.85 33.61 -5.05
CA LEU A 116 13.43 32.86 -6.16
C LEU A 116 13.52 33.66 -7.48
N GLY A 117 12.95 34.87 -7.53
CA GLY A 117 12.91 35.68 -8.74
C GLY A 117 12.02 35.13 -9.86
N LEU A 118 11.08 34.23 -9.53
CA LEU A 118 10.16 33.61 -10.48
C LEU A 118 9.05 34.59 -10.86
N ARG A 119 8.81 34.78 -12.17
CA ARG A 119 7.87 35.78 -12.71
C ARG A 119 6.79 35.19 -13.60
N ASN A 120 6.91 33.93 -13.97
CA ASN A 120 5.96 33.17 -14.80
C ASN A 120 4.98 32.37 -13.94
N VAL A 121 4.68 32.86 -12.74
CA VAL A 121 3.84 32.17 -11.76
C VAL A 121 2.84 33.14 -11.15
N ALA A 122 1.59 32.69 -11.02
CA ALA A 122 0.54 33.39 -10.29
C ALA A 122 -0.01 32.49 -9.18
N MET A 123 -0.33 33.08 -8.03
CA MET A 123 -0.87 32.38 -6.88
C MET A 123 -2.25 32.94 -6.54
N SER A 124 -3.19 32.11 -6.12
CA SER A 124 -4.53 32.59 -5.76
C SER A 124 -5.18 31.74 -4.65
N VAL A 125 -5.90 32.42 -3.77
CA VAL A 125 -6.73 31.78 -2.75
C VAL A 125 -8.08 31.46 -3.36
N VAL A 126 -8.50 30.20 -3.34
CA VAL A 126 -9.79 29.78 -3.90
C VAL A 126 -10.44 28.74 -3.01
N GLU A 127 -11.65 29.04 -2.55
CA GLU A 127 -12.48 28.09 -1.80
C GLU A 127 -13.03 26.99 -2.71
N PRO A 128 -13.26 25.76 -2.21
CA PRO A 128 -13.72 24.65 -3.04
C PRO A 128 -15.00 24.98 -3.83
N ALA A 129 -15.96 25.65 -3.19
CA ALA A 129 -17.24 26.04 -3.79
C ALA A 129 -17.13 27.05 -4.95
N GLN A 130 -15.98 27.73 -5.09
CA GLN A 130 -15.73 28.72 -6.15
C GLN A 130 -14.72 28.21 -7.19
N LEU A 131 -14.18 27.00 -7.00
CA LEU A 131 -13.07 26.47 -7.79
C LEU A 131 -13.38 26.49 -9.29
N LEU A 132 -14.48 25.87 -9.70
CA LEU A 132 -14.85 25.76 -11.11
C LEU A 132 -15.06 27.12 -11.78
N GLU A 133 -15.76 28.04 -11.11
CA GLU A 133 -16.04 29.38 -11.66
C GLU A 133 -14.76 30.20 -11.82
N THR A 134 -13.90 30.19 -10.81
CA THR A 134 -12.60 30.89 -10.85
C THR A 134 -11.71 30.33 -11.94
N LEU A 135 -11.56 29.01 -12.01
CA LEU A 135 -10.69 28.40 -13.03
C LEU A 135 -11.22 28.60 -14.45
N LYS A 136 -12.53 28.57 -14.68
CA LYS A 136 -13.11 28.90 -16.00
C LYS A 136 -12.82 30.35 -16.41
N LYS A 137 -12.81 31.28 -15.46
CA LYS A 137 -12.53 32.69 -15.69
C LYS A 137 -11.05 32.95 -15.94
N GLU A 138 -10.18 32.34 -15.15
CA GLU A 138 -8.74 32.59 -15.15
C GLU A 138 -7.96 31.70 -16.13
N THR A 139 -8.56 30.59 -16.57
CA THR A 139 -7.98 29.67 -17.55
C THR A 139 -9.00 29.37 -18.67
N PRO A 140 -9.49 30.39 -19.41
CA PRO A 140 -10.56 30.22 -20.40
C PRO A 140 -10.15 29.35 -21.59
N ASP A 141 -8.85 29.34 -21.93
CA ASP A 141 -8.29 28.55 -23.03
C ASP A 141 -7.83 27.14 -22.58
N GLY A 142 -8.14 26.75 -21.34
CA GLY A 142 -7.70 25.50 -20.73
C GLY A 142 -6.20 25.47 -20.40
N ALA A 143 -5.78 24.40 -19.71
CA ALA A 143 -4.39 24.15 -19.33
C ALA A 143 -3.82 22.93 -20.07
N ASP A 144 -2.49 22.88 -20.17
CA ASP A 144 -1.79 21.71 -20.72
C ASP A 144 -1.60 20.62 -19.66
N ILE A 145 -1.41 21.02 -18.40
CA ILE A 145 -1.20 20.10 -17.27
C ILE A 145 -1.96 20.61 -16.04
N PHE A 146 -2.78 19.74 -15.45
CA PHE A 146 -3.35 19.91 -14.12
C PHE A 146 -2.60 19.01 -13.13
N VAL A 147 -2.04 19.59 -12.08
CA VAL A 147 -1.29 18.88 -11.04
C VAL A 147 -2.07 18.87 -9.73
N LEU A 148 -2.18 17.68 -9.16
CA LEU A 148 -2.79 17.37 -7.88
C LEU A 148 -1.72 16.69 -7.02
N TYR A 149 -0.92 17.50 -6.32
CA TYR A 149 0.21 17.01 -5.50
C TYR A 149 -0.20 17.02 -4.03
N ALA A 150 -0.40 15.83 -3.44
CA ALA A 150 -0.76 15.65 -2.03
C ALA A 150 -1.96 16.50 -1.58
N VAL A 151 -3.01 16.53 -2.40
CA VAL A 151 -4.21 17.38 -2.20
C VAL A 151 -5.50 16.56 -2.08
N LEU A 152 -5.65 15.49 -2.87
CA LEU A 152 -6.93 14.81 -3.02
C LEU A 152 -7.37 14.09 -1.74
N GLU A 153 -6.41 13.62 -0.94
CA GLU A 153 -6.65 12.92 0.31
C GLU A 153 -7.32 13.82 1.36
N HIS A 154 -7.02 15.13 1.35
CA HIS A 154 -7.56 16.10 2.30
C HIS A 154 -8.96 16.62 1.92
N GLN A 155 -9.48 16.21 0.77
CA GLN A 155 -10.79 16.61 0.27
C GLN A 155 -11.88 15.66 0.76
N THR A 156 -13.08 16.19 0.97
CA THR A 156 -14.27 15.35 1.05
C THR A 156 -14.49 14.62 -0.28
N PRO A 157 -15.23 13.50 -0.30
CA PRO A 157 -15.55 12.83 -1.56
C PRO A 157 -16.21 13.76 -2.59
N ALA A 158 -17.11 14.66 -2.18
CA ALA A 158 -17.78 15.59 -3.08
C ALA A 158 -16.79 16.58 -3.74
N GLU A 159 -15.93 17.21 -2.94
CA GLU A 159 -14.90 18.14 -3.42
C GLU A 159 -13.88 17.45 -4.32
N ARG A 160 -13.56 16.18 -4.03
CA ARG A 160 -12.65 15.37 -4.85
C ARG A 160 -13.23 15.15 -6.25
N LEU A 161 -14.50 14.72 -6.34
CA LEU A 161 -15.18 14.53 -7.62
C LEU A 161 -15.27 15.84 -8.41
N GLU A 162 -15.54 16.96 -7.74
CA GLU A 162 -15.57 18.28 -8.38
C GLU A 162 -14.19 18.71 -8.88
N THR A 163 -13.14 18.51 -8.08
CA THR A 163 -11.75 18.82 -8.43
C THR A 163 -11.30 18.06 -9.67
N LEU A 164 -11.55 16.74 -9.68
CA LEU A 164 -11.22 15.86 -10.80
C LEU A 164 -11.98 16.24 -12.07
N ARG A 165 -13.29 16.54 -11.96
CA ARG A 165 -14.13 16.95 -13.09
C ARG A 165 -13.65 18.27 -13.67
N THR A 166 -13.43 19.26 -12.80
CA THR A 166 -12.99 20.60 -13.17
C THR A 166 -11.64 20.56 -13.91
N GLY A 167 -10.66 19.86 -13.33
CA GLY A 167 -9.35 19.70 -13.96
C GLY A 167 -9.47 19.01 -15.32
N TRP A 168 -10.25 17.94 -15.42
CA TRP A 168 -10.42 17.20 -16.67
C TRP A 168 -11.13 18.00 -17.77
N ASP A 169 -12.19 18.74 -17.42
CA ASP A 169 -12.96 19.55 -18.37
C ASP A 169 -12.11 20.68 -18.95
N LEU A 170 -11.27 21.31 -18.12
CA LEU A 170 -10.39 22.41 -18.51
C LEU A 170 -9.06 21.97 -19.14
N LEU A 171 -8.79 20.66 -19.22
CA LEU A 171 -7.64 20.18 -19.98
C LEU A 171 -7.84 20.38 -21.49
N ARG A 172 -6.82 20.95 -22.12
CA ARG A 172 -6.69 20.96 -23.58
C ARG A 172 -6.59 19.54 -24.14
N PRO A 173 -6.92 19.32 -25.43
CA PRO A 173 -6.68 18.03 -26.08
C PRO A 173 -5.22 17.59 -25.93
N GLY A 174 -4.99 16.35 -25.51
CA GLY A 174 -3.65 15.84 -25.23
C GLY A 174 -3.04 16.30 -23.90
N GLY A 175 -3.75 17.10 -23.11
CA GLY A 175 -3.31 17.58 -21.80
C GLY A 175 -3.33 16.50 -20.72
N LEU A 176 -2.64 16.76 -19.61
CA LEU A 176 -2.36 15.80 -18.55
C LEU A 176 -3.07 16.16 -17.24
N LEU A 177 -3.78 15.20 -16.64
CA LEU A 177 -4.15 15.25 -15.22
C LEU A 177 -3.15 14.40 -14.45
N VAL A 178 -2.40 15.02 -13.54
CA VAL A 178 -1.29 14.41 -12.82
C VAL A 178 -1.64 14.35 -11.34
N VAL A 179 -1.57 13.16 -10.76
CA VAL A 179 -1.67 12.94 -9.32
C VAL A 179 -0.29 12.53 -8.80
N VAL A 180 0.17 13.18 -7.74
CA VAL A 180 1.47 12.92 -7.10
C VAL A 180 1.29 12.81 -5.59
N ASP A 181 1.94 11.81 -5.01
CA ASP A 181 2.05 11.65 -3.55
C ASP A 181 0.71 11.55 -2.79
N THR A 182 -0.32 10.93 -3.38
CA THR A 182 -1.61 10.72 -2.71
C THR A 182 -1.69 9.31 -2.10
N PRO A 183 -2.07 9.11 -0.83
CA PRO A 183 -2.22 7.78 -0.25
C PRO A 183 -3.27 6.95 -0.99
N ASN A 184 -2.95 5.68 -1.29
CA ASN A 184 -3.91 4.75 -1.88
C ASN A 184 -4.79 4.14 -0.79
N ARG A 185 -6.12 4.18 -0.96
CA ARG A 185 -7.06 3.55 -0.03
C ARG A 185 -7.03 2.01 -0.12
N LEU A 186 -6.47 1.42 -1.15
CA LEU A 186 -6.52 -0.05 -1.36
C LEU A 186 -5.39 -0.82 -0.65
N VAL A 187 -4.48 -0.15 0.05
CA VAL A 187 -3.34 -0.80 0.71
C VAL A 187 -3.64 -1.26 2.13
N TYR A 188 -2.76 -2.07 2.71
CA TYR A 188 -3.00 -2.66 4.02
C TYR A 188 -2.47 -1.76 5.15
N PHE A 189 -1.37 -1.04 4.93
CA PHE A 189 -0.79 -0.14 5.92
C PHE A 189 -1.06 1.34 5.62
N ASP A 190 -1.73 2.03 6.54
CA ASP A 190 -1.90 3.48 6.46
C ASP A 190 -0.58 4.20 6.82
N ALA A 191 0.27 4.43 5.82
CA ALA A 191 1.53 5.15 5.99
C ALA A 191 1.35 6.68 6.07
N HIS A 192 0.17 7.21 5.71
CA HIS A 192 -0.04 8.65 5.56
C HIS A 192 -0.67 9.28 6.80
N THR A 193 -1.77 8.74 7.31
CA THR A 193 -2.49 9.34 8.44
C THR A 193 -2.07 8.68 9.74
N SER A 194 -2.40 7.40 9.95
CA SER A 194 -2.35 6.81 11.28
C SER A 194 -1.08 6.03 11.59
N LEU A 195 -0.24 5.68 10.60
CA LEU A 195 0.89 4.76 10.76
C LEU A 195 0.47 3.40 11.36
N MET A 196 -0.68 2.87 10.95
CA MET A 196 -1.21 1.59 11.44
C MET A 196 -1.78 0.73 10.31
N PRO A 197 -1.78 -0.60 10.48
CA PRO A 197 -2.45 -1.49 9.54
C PRO A 197 -3.98 -1.29 9.60
N PHE A 198 -4.60 -1.22 8.43
CA PHE A 198 -6.04 -1.22 8.16
C PHE A 198 -6.84 -0.05 8.75
N PHE A 199 -6.18 0.99 9.27
CA PHE A 199 -6.88 2.08 9.94
C PHE A 199 -7.86 2.83 9.02
N HIS A 200 -7.47 3.09 7.78
CA HIS A 200 -8.30 3.76 6.79
C HIS A 200 -9.52 2.92 6.32
N PHE A 201 -9.63 1.66 6.74
CA PHE A 201 -10.83 0.83 6.54
C PHE A 201 -11.81 0.91 7.70
N LEU A 202 -11.42 1.51 8.83
CA LEU A 202 -12.31 1.63 9.97
C LEU A 202 -13.42 2.64 9.66
N PRO A 203 -14.68 2.31 9.97
CA PRO A 203 -15.74 3.31 9.93
C PRO A 203 -15.44 4.41 10.96
N PRO A 204 -15.83 5.68 10.75
CA PRO A 204 -15.45 6.79 11.63
C PRO A 204 -15.76 6.57 13.11
N GLU A 205 -16.86 5.88 13.41
CA GLU A 205 -17.31 5.56 14.77
C GLU A 205 -16.34 4.64 15.52
N LEU A 206 -15.54 3.86 14.79
CA LEU A 206 -14.44 3.04 15.33
C LEU A 206 -13.09 3.73 15.15
N GLY A 207 -12.85 4.34 13.99
CA GLY A 207 -11.59 4.98 13.64
C GLY A 207 -11.22 6.10 14.61
N TRP A 208 -12.16 6.96 14.96
CA TRP A 208 -11.92 8.09 15.87
C TRP A 208 -11.44 7.66 17.27
N PRO A 209 -12.17 6.84 18.05
CA PRO A 209 -11.68 6.42 19.36
C PRO A 209 -10.41 5.57 19.25
N TYR A 210 -10.25 4.81 18.16
CA TYR A 210 -9.05 3.98 17.94
C TYR A 210 -7.82 4.80 17.53
N ALA A 211 -7.99 6.04 17.04
CA ALA A 211 -6.88 6.92 16.68
C ALA A 211 -5.90 7.15 17.84
N SER A 212 -6.37 7.07 19.09
CA SER A 212 -5.55 7.09 20.31
C SER A 212 -4.41 6.05 20.33
N ARG A 213 -4.50 4.99 19.52
CA ARG A 213 -3.48 3.93 19.39
C ARG A 213 -2.43 4.20 18.32
N SER A 214 -2.62 5.20 17.47
CA SER A 214 -1.66 5.56 16.43
C SER A 214 -0.29 5.88 17.04
N PRO A 215 0.85 5.44 16.48
CA PRO A 215 2.15 5.91 16.93
C PRO A 215 2.42 7.38 16.53
N ARG A 216 1.63 7.95 15.62
CA ARG A 216 1.77 9.33 15.14
C ARG A 216 1.17 10.34 16.13
N GLU A 217 2.05 11.04 16.85
CA GLU A 217 1.68 11.94 17.95
C GLU A 217 0.74 13.07 17.52
N ASN A 218 1.09 13.82 16.47
CA ASN A 218 0.26 14.94 16.01
C ASN A 218 -1.14 14.50 15.54
N PHE A 219 -1.25 13.31 14.97
CA PHE A 219 -2.55 12.72 14.62
C PHE A 219 -3.35 12.35 15.87
N ARG A 220 -2.73 11.66 16.84
CA ARG A 220 -3.38 11.33 18.12
C ARG A 220 -3.90 12.58 18.83
N GLU A 221 -3.06 13.61 18.92
CA GLU A 221 -3.40 14.86 19.62
C GLU A 221 -4.56 15.59 18.94
N SER A 222 -4.53 15.68 17.61
CA SER A 222 -5.62 16.27 16.83
C SER A 222 -6.95 15.52 17.06
N MET A 223 -6.91 14.18 17.09
CA MET A 223 -8.09 13.35 17.33
C MET A 223 -8.58 13.39 18.79
N ALA A 224 -7.70 13.68 19.76
CA ALA A 224 -8.07 13.81 21.17
C ALA A 224 -8.81 15.12 21.48
N GLN A 225 -8.67 16.13 20.62
CA GLN A 225 -9.24 17.47 20.81
C GLN A 225 -10.57 17.69 20.08
N VAL A 226 -10.95 16.77 19.18
CA VAL A 226 -12.17 16.90 18.37
C VAL A 226 -13.39 16.28 19.05
N SER A 227 -14.57 16.85 18.81
CA SER A 227 -15.83 16.27 19.26
C SER A 227 -16.18 15.01 18.47
N ALA A 228 -17.07 14.17 19.00
CA ALA A 228 -17.57 13.00 18.28
C ALA A 228 -18.33 13.39 16.99
N GLU A 229 -18.98 14.55 16.99
CA GLU A 229 -19.75 15.09 15.86
C GLU A 229 -18.82 15.52 14.72
N ASP A 230 -17.70 16.16 15.04
CA ASP A 230 -16.76 16.70 14.05
C ASP A 230 -15.69 15.68 13.61
N ALA A 231 -15.52 14.59 14.36
CA ALA A 231 -14.49 13.59 14.11
C ALA A 231 -14.52 12.96 12.70
N PRO A 232 -15.68 12.60 12.12
CA PRO A 232 -15.71 12.04 10.76
C PRO A 232 -15.17 13.00 9.70
N MET A 233 -15.50 14.29 9.83
CA MET A 233 -14.98 15.32 8.94
C MET A 233 -13.48 15.49 9.13
N LEU A 234 -13.01 15.59 10.39
CA LEU A 234 -11.58 15.75 10.66
C LEU A 234 -10.76 14.55 10.18
N LEU A 235 -11.24 13.32 10.39
CA LEU A 235 -10.62 12.11 9.84
C LEU A 235 -10.52 12.16 8.31
N THR A 236 -11.59 12.60 7.64
CA THR A 236 -11.59 12.79 6.18
C THR A 236 -10.52 13.79 5.76
N ARG A 237 -10.43 14.95 6.44
CA ARG A 237 -9.44 15.98 6.16
C ARG A 237 -8.00 15.56 6.46
N TRP A 238 -7.79 14.60 7.36
CA TRP A 238 -6.46 14.04 7.65
C TRP A 238 -5.90 13.11 6.56
N GLY A 239 -6.74 12.65 5.62
CA GLY A 239 -6.26 11.93 4.44
C GLY A 239 -6.39 10.41 4.46
N LEU A 240 -7.61 9.87 4.56
CA LEU A 240 -7.88 8.41 4.54
C LEU A 240 -7.75 7.74 3.15
N GLY A 241 -6.82 8.22 2.32
CA GLY A 241 -6.55 7.66 0.99
C GLY A 241 -7.53 8.10 -0.10
N VAL A 242 -7.22 7.71 -1.34
CA VAL A 242 -8.05 7.85 -2.54
C VAL A 242 -8.05 6.52 -3.29
N SER A 243 -9.09 6.22 -4.07
CA SER A 243 -9.16 5.01 -4.90
C SER A 243 -9.57 5.30 -6.35
N HIS A 244 -9.47 4.29 -7.21
CA HIS A 244 -9.87 4.41 -8.62
C HIS A 244 -11.35 4.76 -8.79
N HIS A 245 -12.20 4.37 -7.84
CA HIS A 245 -13.64 4.62 -7.86
C HIS A 245 -13.98 6.11 -8.02
N GLU A 246 -13.26 7.01 -7.34
CA GLU A 246 -13.51 8.45 -7.48
C GLU A 246 -13.18 8.97 -8.87
N LEU A 247 -12.16 8.41 -9.52
CA LEU A 247 -11.83 8.75 -10.90
C LEU A 247 -12.88 8.17 -11.86
N GLU A 248 -13.29 6.92 -11.67
CA GLU A 248 -14.26 6.26 -12.55
C GLU A 248 -15.66 6.87 -12.48
N LEU A 249 -16.11 7.28 -11.29
CA LEU A 249 -17.36 8.03 -11.12
C LEU A 249 -17.33 9.39 -11.83
N THR A 250 -16.14 9.93 -12.06
CA THR A 250 -15.97 11.26 -12.67
C THR A 250 -15.72 11.17 -14.18
N LEU A 251 -14.87 10.24 -14.61
CA LEU A 251 -14.28 10.17 -15.94
C LEU A 251 -14.74 8.96 -16.76
N GLY A 252 -15.43 8.00 -16.14
CA GLY A 252 -15.70 6.68 -16.74
C GLY A 252 -14.47 5.78 -16.68
N ASP A 253 -14.34 4.87 -17.65
CA ASP A 253 -13.19 3.97 -17.72
C ASP A 253 -11.86 4.74 -17.88
N ILE A 254 -10.98 4.61 -16.89
CA ILE A 254 -9.72 5.36 -16.83
C ILE A 254 -8.53 4.61 -17.45
N ASP A 255 -8.64 3.29 -17.70
CA ASP A 255 -7.53 2.50 -18.25
C ASP A 255 -7.02 3.04 -19.60
N PRO A 256 -7.90 3.47 -20.55
CA PRO A 256 -7.48 4.10 -21.80
C PRO A 256 -6.83 5.48 -21.63
N LEU A 257 -6.98 6.12 -20.45
CA LEU A 257 -6.46 7.45 -20.15
C LEU A 257 -5.13 7.39 -19.40
N LEU A 258 -4.84 6.30 -18.68
CA LEU A 258 -3.78 6.15 -17.67
C LEU A 258 -2.34 6.07 -18.22
N VAL A 259 -1.80 7.08 -18.90
CA VAL A 259 -0.47 6.98 -19.53
C VAL A 259 0.70 6.75 -18.57
N GLY A 260 0.63 7.23 -17.32
CA GLY A 260 1.64 7.01 -16.29
C GLY A 260 1.09 6.22 -15.11
N THR A 261 1.83 5.24 -14.61
CA THR A 261 1.34 4.24 -13.64
C THR A 261 2.02 4.26 -12.28
N GLY A 262 3.07 5.08 -12.14
CA GLY A 262 3.90 5.15 -10.95
C GLY A 262 4.98 4.07 -10.89
N PHE A 263 5.04 3.15 -11.87
CA PHE A 263 6.14 2.20 -12.03
C PHE A 263 7.29 2.74 -12.90
N GLU A 264 7.24 4.02 -13.28
CA GLU A 264 8.37 4.68 -13.94
C GLU A 264 9.57 4.78 -12.98
N PRO A 265 10.82 4.66 -13.49
CA PRO A 265 12.01 4.69 -12.64
C PRO A 265 12.11 5.91 -11.73
N GLU A 266 11.69 7.07 -12.22
CA GLU A 266 11.71 8.34 -11.49
C GLU A 266 10.79 8.29 -10.26
N VAL A 267 9.63 7.65 -10.39
CA VAL A 267 8.67 7.46 -9.30
C VAL A 267 9.12 6.33 -8.38
N LEU A 268 9.68 5.24 -8.91
CA LEU A 268 10.17 4.11 -8.11
C LEU A 268 11.36 4.49 -7.22
N ASP A 269 12.18 5.45 -7.64
CA ASP A 269 13.27 5.99 -6.82
C ASP A 269 12.73 6.77 -5.61
N MET A 270 11.62 7.49 -5.79
CA MET A 270 10.93 8.22 -4.74
C MET A 270 10.07 7.32 -3.84
N PHE A 271 9.38 6.35 -4.44
CA PHE A 271 8.48 5.40 -3.78
C PHE A 271 8.82 3.98 -4.23
N PRO A 272 9.74 3.30 -3.53
CA PRO A 272 10.08 1.91 -3.81
C PRO A 272 8.89 0.97 -3.58
N VAL A 273 8.86 -0.15 -4.30
CA VAL A 273 7.81 -1.18 -4.13
C VAL A 273 7.89 -1.81 -2.74
N THR A 274 6.74 -1.94 -2.08
CA THR A 274 6.60 -2.55 -0.75
C THR A 274 5.96 -3.94 -0.82
N LEU A 275 6.00 -4.67 0.30
CA LEU A 275 5.28 -5.95 0.43
C LEU A 275 3.77 -5.79 0.18
N ASP A 276 3.17 -4.72 0.70
CA ASP A 276 1.74 -4.42 0.52
C ASP A 276 1.36 -4.30 -0.96
N GLU A 277 2.19 -3.62 -1.74
CA GLU A 277 1.99 -3.46 -3.18
C GLU A 277 2.11 -4.79 -3.93
N GLU A 278 3.06 -5.65 -3.54
CA GLU A 278 3.20 -6.99 -4.13
C GLU A 278 1.98 -7.88 -3.83
N LEU A 279 1.51 -7.87 -2.58
CA LEU A 279 0.31 -8.60 -2.16
C LEU A 279 -0.95 -8.09 -2.87
N LEU A 280 -1.12 -6.77 -2.95
CA LEU A 280 -2.25 -6.16 -3.64
C LEU A 280 -2.26 -6.51 -5.14
N ARG A 281 -1.11 -6.42 -5.81
CA ARG A 281 -0.99 -6.84 -7.22
C ARG A 281 -1.34 -8.31 -7.42
N LEU A 282 -0.81 -9.18 -6.56
CA LEU A 282 -1.11 -10.62 -6.62
C LEU A 282 -2.61 -10.88 -6.42
N TYR A 283 -3.25 -10.20 -5.46
CA TYR A 283 -4.68 -10.29 -5.25
C TYR A 283 -5.48 -9.86 -6.49
N VAL A 284 -5.15 -8.70 -7.08
CA VAL A 284 -5.81 -8.20 -8.30
C VAL A 284 -5.67 -9.20 -9.46
N GLU A 285 -4.47 -9.73 -9.67
CA GLU A 285 -4.21 -10.73 -10.71
C GLU A 285 -5.03 -12.01 -10.50
N LYS A 286 -5.04 -12.56 -9.27
CA LYS A 286 -5.71 -13.82 -8.97
C LYS A 286 -7.24 -13.70 -8.93
N SER A 287 -7.74 -12.56 -8.50
CA SER A 287 -9.19 -12.30 -8.44
C SER A 287 -9.79 -11.82 -9.76
N SER A 288 -8.95 -11.40 -10.71
CA SER A 288 -9.39 -10.69 -11.91
C SER A 288 -10.20 -9.41 -11.58
N ALA A 289 -9.92 -8.80 -10.43
CA ALA A 289 -10.52 -7.53 -10.06
C ALA A 289 -10.12 -6.45 -11.08
N ARG A 290 -11.09 -5.62 -11.46
CA ARG A 290 -10.85 -4.48 -12.36
C ARG A 290 -10.27 -3.32 -11.54
N VAL A 291 -8.96 -3.38 -11.29
CA VAL A 291 -8.22 -2.32 -10.60
C VAL A 291 -7.14 -1.81 -11.55
N PRO A 292 -7.21 -0.53 -11.97
CA PRO A 292 -6.18 0.05 -12.84
C PRO A 292 -4.80 -0.04 -12.19
N LEU A 293 -3.78 -0.32 -12.99
CA LEU A 293 -2.45 -0.70 -12.50
C LEU A 293 -1.84 0.31 -11.51
N ALA A 294 -2.06 1.61 -11.72
CA ALA A 294 -1.59 2.67 -10.83
C ALA A 294 -2.11 2.54 -9.39
N PHE A 295 -3.30 1.96 -9.20
CA PHE A 295 -3.94 1.76 -7.90
C PHE A 295 -3.49 0.48 -7.21
N THR A 296 -2.41 -0.13 -7.70
CA THR A 296 -1.67 -1.19 -7.00
C THR A 296 -0.40 -0.67 -6.32
N ARG A 297 -0.16 0.66 -6.36
CA ARG A 297 0.89 1.35 -5.60
C ARG A 297 0.39 1.75 -4.20
N ASN A 298 1.30 1.91 -3.25
CA ASN A 298 0.98 2.41 -1.91
C ASN A 298 0.70 3.91 -1.92
N THR A 299 1.55 4.63 -2.64
CA THR A 299 1.36 6.05 -2.92
C THR A 299 1.01 6.22 -4.40
N LEU A 300 -0.16 6.79 -4.65
CA LEU A 300 -0.68 7.07 -5.98
C LEU A 300 0.14 8.18 -6.63
N ASN A 301 0.82 7.79 -7.71
CA ASN A 301 1.54 8.67 -8.61
C ASN A 301 1.17 8.23 -10.02
N PHE A 302 0.31 8.98 -10.70
CA PHE A 302 -0.16 8.61 -12.02
C PHE A 302 -0.43 9.80 -12.92
N VAL A 303 -0.45 9.53 -14.22
CA VAL A 303 -0.77 10.53 -15.24
C VAL A 303 -1.92 10.00 -16.08
N LEU A 304 -3.02 10.75 -16.14
CA LEU A 304 -4.06 10.57 -17.13
C LEU A 304 -3.84 11.57 -18.26
N ARG A 305 -4.03 11.15 -19.51
CA ARG A 305 -3.93 12.03 -20.68
C ARG A 305 -5.21 12.03 -21.48
N LYS A 306 -5.68 13.22 -21.86
CA LYS A 306 -6.92 13.41 -22.62
C LYS A 306 -6.71 13.07 -24.10
N GLY A 307 -7.49 12.14 -24.65
CA GLY A 307 -7.45 11.75 -26.06
C GLY A 307 -6.95 10.32 -26.29
N ASP A 308 -6.49 10.02 -27.50
CA ASP A 308 -5.90 8.72 -27.84
C ASP A 308 -4.49 8.58 -27.27
N ASN A 309 -4.25 7.43 -26.62
CA ASN A 309 -3.05 7.14 -25.86
C ASN A 309 -2.43 5.78 -26.21
N ALA A 310 -2.93 5.04 -27.20
CA ALA A 310 -2.52 3.65 -27.46
C ALA A 310 -0.99 3.45 -27.47
N ASP A 311 -0.24 4.35 -28.10
CA ASP A 311 1.22 4.33 -28.16
C ASP A 311 1.90 4.50 -26.79
N LEU A 312 1.38 5.39 -25.94
CA LEU A 312 1.91 5.61 -24.60
C LEU A 312 1.61 4.43 -23.70
N ILE A 313 0.40 3.86 -23.82
CA ILE A 313 -0.02 2.67 -23.07
C ILE A 313 0.89 1.48 -23.39
N ALA A 314 1.18 1.24 -24.67
CA ALA A 314 2.03 0.16 -25.12
C ALA A 314 3.48 0.25 -24.60
N ARG A 315 3.94 1.44 -24.19
CA ARG A 315 5.31 1.70 -23.70
C ARG A 315 5.40 1.86 -22.18
N ARG A 316 4.29 1.69 -21.45
CA ARG A 316 4.28 1.79 -19.99
C ARG A 316 5.29 0.80 -19.39
N PRO A 317 6.13 1.24 -18.44
CA PRO A 317 6.96 0.30 -17.68
C PRO A 317 6.11 -0.76 -16.99
N SER A 318 6.56 -2.01 -17.04
CA SER A 318 5.95 -3.08 -16.25
C SER A 318 6.35 -2.93 -14.78
N PRO A 319 5.51 -3.38 -13.84
CA PRO A 319 5.88 -3.44 -12.44
C PRO A 319 7.17 -4.24 -12.22
N PRO A 320 8.02 -3.86 -11.26
CA PRO A 320 9.18 -4.66 -10.89
C PRO A 320 8.79 -6.10 -10.49
N PRO A 321 9.69 -7.07 -10.70
CA PRO A 321 9.51 -8.44 -10.21
C PRO A 321 9.23 -8.46 -8.71
N VAL A 322 8.42 -9.43 -8.28
CA VAL A 322 8.12 -9.67 -6.87
C VAL A 322 9.42 -10.05 -6.14
N ARG A 323 9.78 -9.31 -5.10
CA ARG A 323 11.00 -9.47 -4.29
C ARG A 323 10.69 -9.78 -2.84
N HIS A 324 9.66 -9.16 -2.28
CA HIS A 324 9.32 -9.30 -0.86
C HIS A 324 8.64 -10.64 -0.59
N LEU A 325 7.74 -11.10 -1.46
CA LEU A 325 7.09 -12.42 -1.30
C LEU A 325 8.01 -13.61 -1.63
N VAL A 326 9.03 -13.40 -2.46
CA VAL A 326 9.95 -14.48 -2.90
C VAL A 326 11.02 -14.77 -1.84
N ASN A 327 11.19 -13.90 -0.84
CA ASN A 327 12.23 -14.06 0.17
C ASN A 327 11.96 -15.17 1.21
N GLU A 328 10.77 -15.79 1.25
CA GLU A 328 10.51 -16.87 2.22
C GLU A 328 11.08 -18.23 1.82
N THR A 329 11.33 -18.51 0.54
CA THR A 329 12.02 -19.75 0.14
C THR A 329 13.52 -19.74 0.48
N SER A 330 14.03 -18.64 1.03
CA SER A 330 15.44 -18.44 1.37
C SER A 330 15.70 -18.40 2.88
N HIS A 331 14.72 -18.72 3.73
CA HIS A 331 14.97 -18.77 5.17
C HIS A 331 15.81 -20.01 5.52
N PRO A 332 17.05 -19.87 6.06
CA PRO A 332 17.89 -21.00 6.44
C PRO A 332 17.17 -21.96 7.41
N GLY A 333 16.27 -21.41 8.23
CA GLY A 333 15.46 -22.19 9.17
C GLY A 333 14.44 -23.12 8.49
N GLN A 334 13.90 -22.80 7.31
CA GLN A 334 12.98 -23.70 6.61
C GLN A 334 13.72 -24.83 5.90
N ALA A 335 14.86 -24.53 5.25
CA ALA A 335 15.71 -25.56 4.66
C ALA A 335 16.25 -26.51 5.75
N GLN A 336 16.66 -25.98 6.90
CA GLN A 336 17.08 -26.78 8.05
C GLN A 336 15.92 -27.63 8.60
N ARG A 337 14.71 -27.06 8.73
CA ARG A 337 13.53 -27.79 9.21
C ARG A 337 13.07 -28.88 8.24
N LEU A 338 13.19 -28.64 6.94
CA LEU A 338 12.94 -29.64 5.89
C LEU A 338 13.96 -30.77 5.98
N HIS A 339 15.24 -30.44 6.13
CA HIS A 339 16.31 -31.41 6.32
C HIS A 339 16.12 -32.25 7.61
N GLU A 340 15.72 -31.62 8.71
CA GLU A 340 15.40 -32.31 9.98
C GLU A 340 14.19 -33.24 9.82
N LEU A 341 13.18 -32.83 9.06
CA LEU A 341 12.01 -33.67 8.73
C LEU A 341 12.41 -34.86 7.86
N GLU A 342 13.22 -34.66 6.82
CA GLU A 342 13.74 -35.71 5.94
C GLU A 342 14.59 -36.73 6.71
N GLN A 343 15.45 -36.25 7.63
CA GLN A 343 16.24 -37.11 8.51
C GLN A 343 15.34 -37.94 9.44
N ARG A 344 14.29 -37.33 10.01
CA ARG A 344 13.32 -38.05 10.86
C ARG A 344 12.57 -39.12 10.09
N VAL A 345 12.06 -38.80 8.89
CA VAL A 345 11.39 -39.78 8.01
C VAL A 345 12.33 -40.94 7.70
N SER A 346 13.58 -40.64 7.32
CA SER A 346 14.60 -41.66 7.02
C SER A 346 14.98 -42.53 8.22
N ALA A 347 14.87 -42.01 9.45
CA ALA A 347 15.12 -42.75 10.67
C ALA A 347 13.92 -43.64 11.04
N ASP A 348 12.70 -43.15 10.86
CA ASP A 348 11.48 -43.89 11.10
C ASP A 348 11.31 -45.03 10.08
N GLU A 349 11.67 -44.82 8.80
CA GLU A 349 11.71 -45.86 7.77
C GLU A 349 12.69 -46.99 8.13
N ARG A 350 13.88 -46.66 8.64
CA ARG A 350 14.85 -47.66 9.11
C ARG A 350 14.32 -48.48 10.28
N LYS A 351 13.71 -47.82 11.27
CA LYS A 351 13.07 -48.53 12.39
C LYS A 351 11.95 -49.45 11.92
N LEU A 352 11.15 -49.01 10.95
CA LEU A 352 10.07 -49.82 10.38
C LEU A 352 10.63 -51.05 9.65
N GLN A 353 11.73 -50.90 8.91
CA GLN A 353 12.41 -52.01 8.24
C GLN A 353 13.00 -53.02 9.24
N GLU A 354 13.65 -52.54 10.30
CA GLU A 354 14.18 -53.39 11.38
C GLU A 354 13.06 -54.15 12.10
N GLN A 355 11.95 -53.48 12.40
CA GLN A 355 10.76 -54.12 12.99
C GLN A 355 10.16 -55.17 12.06
N ALA A 356 10.04 -54.86 10.76
CA ALA A 356 9.55 -55.82 9.77
C ALA A 356 10.47 -57.04 9.63
N GLN A 357 11.79 -56.84 9.72
CA GLN A 357 12.75 -57.94 9.73
C GLN A 357 12.62 -58.80 11.00
N ARG A 358 12.52 -58.17 12.18
CA ARG A 358 12.30 -58.85 13.46
C ARG A 358 11.03 -59.71 13.43
N ILE A 359 9.95 -59.20 12.84
CA ILE A 359 8.69 -59.93 12.66
C ILE A 359 8.93 -61.17 11.77
N ARG A 360 9.61 -61.02 10.63
CA ARG A 360 9.93 -62.17 9.76
C ARG A 360 10.79 -63.22 10.46
N GLU A 361 11.81 -62.79 11.21
CA GLU A 361 12.66 -63.71 12.00
C GLU A 361 11.84 -64.45 13.07
N LEU A 362 10.91 -63.77 13.74
CA LEU A 362 9.99 -64.41 14.70
C LEU A 362 9.02 -65.37 14.02
N GLU A 363 8.48 -65.02 12.86
CA GLU A 363 7.62 -65.89 12.05
C GLU A 363 8.36 -67.17 11.62
N GLU A 364 9.61 -67.06 11.15
CA GLU A 364 10.46 -68.19 10.81
C GLU A 364 10.80 -69.05 12.05
N HIS A 365 11.07 -68.41 13.19
CA HIS A 365 11.37 -69.12 14.43
C HIS A 365 10.15 -69.91 14.95
N ILE A 366 8.95 -69.33 14.85
CA ILE A 366 7.67 -69.98 15.19
C ILE A 366 7.32 -71.10 14.20
N ALA A 367 7.76 -71.00 12.93
CA ALA A 367 7.55 -72.01 11.91
C ALA A 367 8.38 -73.29 12.11
N THR A 368 9.33 -73.32 13.05
CA THR A 368 10.08 -74.53 13.38
C THR A 368 9.19 -75.56 14.13
N PRO A 369 9.22 -76.86 13.75
CA PRO A 369 8.28 -77.87 14.27
C PRO A 369 8.19 -78.00 15.80
N PRO A 370 9.28 -77.93 16.58
CA PRO A 370 9.22 -78.11 18.03
C PRO A 370 8.49 -76.95 18.75
N LEU A 371 8.69 -75.72 18.29
CA LEU A 371 8.13 -74.51 18.91
C LEU A 371 6.66 -74.32 18.54
N ARG A 372 6.28 -74.65 17.31
CA ARG A 372 4.88 -74.60 16.86
C ARG A 372 3.97 -75.50 17.71
N HIS A 373 4.45 -76.69 18.07
CA HIS A 373 3.73 -77.61 18.96
C HIS A 373 3.66 -77.10 20.40
N GLN A 374 4.75 -76.57 20.96
CA GLN A 374 4.75 -75.99 22.31
C GLN A 374 3.82 -74.77 22.44
N LEU A 375 3.79 -73.89 21.43
CA LEU A 375 2.92 -72.72 21.44
C LEU A 375 1.44 -73.13 21.31
N ALA A 376 1.12 -74.11 20.46
CA ALA A 376 -0.22 -74.66 20.32
C ALA A 376 -0.70 -75.31 21.63
N ASP A 377 0.18 -76.02 22.34
CA ASP A 377 -0.13 -76.63 23.63
C ASP A 377 -0.34 -75.60 24.74
N GLN A 378 0.46 -74.53 24.78
CA GLN A 378 0.25 -73.42 25.72
C GLN A 378 -1.02 -72.62 25.43
N LEU A 379 -1.32 -72.33 24.16
CA LEU A 379 -2.57 -71.67 23.76
C LEU A 379 -3.79 -72.54 24.07
N ASN A 380 -3.71 -73.86 23.82
CA ASN A 380 -4.77 -74.79 24.21
C ASN A 380 -4.91 -74.90 25.73
N GLY A 381 -3.80 -74.86 26.48
CA GLY A 381 -3.80 -74.81 27.95
C GLY A 381 -4.46 -73.54 28.49
N ALA A 382 -4.12 -72.38 27.93
CA ALA A 382 -4.70 -71.09 28.31
C ALA A 382 -6.18 -70.99 27.93
N LEU A 383 -6.58 -71.44 26.73
CA LEU A 383 -7.98 -71.50 26.28
C LEU A 383 -8.82 -72.37 27.23
N LYS A 384 -8.31 -73.53 27.67
CA LYS A 384 -8.99 -74.39 28.67
C LYS A 384 -9.20 -73.71 30.03
N GLN A 385 -8.42 -72.68 30.37
CA GLN A 385 -8.58 -71.93 31.63
C GLN A 385 -9.55 -70.73 31.52
N THR A 386 -9.92 -70.31 30.31
CA THR A 386 -10.86 -69.19 30.11
C THR A 386 -12.30 -69.53 30.53
N ALA A 387 -13.05 -68.49 30.95
CA ALA A 387 -14.45 -68.62 31.34
C ALA A 387 -15.35 -69.10 30.17
N LEU A 388 -15.00 -68.72 28.94
CA LEU A 388 -15.68 -69.11 27.70
C LEU A 388 -15.58 -70.61 27.43
N HIS A 389 -14.42 -71.24 27.63
CA HIS A 389 -14.26 -72.69 27.45
C HIS A 389 -15.00 -73.49 28.53
N ARG A 390 -15.10 -72.97 29.76
CA ARG A 390 -15.92 -73.56 30.83
C ARG A 390 -17.42 -73.44 30.55
N GLN A 391 -17.87 -72.32 29.97
CA GLN A 391 -19.27 -72.13 29.55
C GLN A 391 -19.63 -73.00 28.34
N ALA A 392 -18.75 -73.09 27.33
CA ALA A 392 -18.93 -73.98 26.18
C ALA A 392 -18.99 -75.46 26.59
N ARG A 393 -18.13 -75.89 27.53
CA ARG A 393 -18.17 -77.26 28.07
C ARG A 393 -19.45 -77.55 28.86
N LYS A 394 -19.94 -76.58 29.66
CA LYS A 394 -21.25 -76.70 30.33
C LYS A 394 -22.43 -76.76 29.34
N LEU A 395 -22.36 -76.00 28.24
CA LEU A 395 -23.36 -76.04 27.15
C LEU A 395 -23.37 -77.39 26.43
N VAL A 396 -22.20 -77.98 26.18
CA VAL A 396 -22.06 -79.32 25.58
C VAL A 396 -22.50 -80.43 26.55
N GLU A 397 -22.09 -80.38 27.82
CA GLU A 397 -22.54 -81.35 28.84
C GLU A 397 -24.06 -81.25 29.10
N TRP A 398 -24.64 -80.04 29.06
CA TRP A 398 -26.08 -79.81 29.17
C TRP A 398 -26.86 -80.34 27.95
N SER A 399 -26.34 -80.15 26.73
CA SER A 399 -26.98 -80.65 25.51
C SER A 399 -26.89 -82.18 25.39
N VAL A 400 -25.76 -82.80 25.75
CA VAL A 400 -25.61 -84.26 25.81
C VAL A 400 -26.47 -84.87 26.94
N GLY A 401 -26.67 -84.15 28.05
CA GLY A 401 -27.57 -84.54 29.14
C GLY A 401 -29.07 -84.52 28.78
N ARG A 402 -29.50 -83.63 27.88
CA ARG A 402 -30.88 -83.62 27.34
C ARG A 402 -31.15 -84.81 26.43
N VAL A 403 -30.20 -85.18 25.57
CA VAL A 403 -30.36 -86.33 24.65
C VAL A 403 -30.54 -87.64 25.43
N LYS A 404 -29.91 -87.79 26.60
CA LYS A 404 -30.09 -88.97 27.48
C LYS A 404 -31.37 -88.95 28.35
N ARG A 405 -32.04 -87.81 28.52
CA ARG A 405 -33.30 -87.69 29.28
C ARG A 405 -34.56 -87.64 28.40
N GLY A 406 -34.40 -87.43 27.10
CA GLY A 406 -35.50 -87.51 26.11
C GLY A 406 -35.66 -88.87 25.44
N SER A 407 -34.89 -89.89 25.84
CA SER A 407 -34.93 -91.26 25.31
C SER A 407 -35.32 -92.30 26.38
N ARG A 408 -36.18 -91.93 27.33
CA ARG A 408 -36.86 -92.87 28.23
C ARG A 408 -38.35 -92.86 27.95
#